data_AF-A0A8S0WA84-F1
#
_entry.id   AF-A0A8S0WA84-F1
#
_cell.length_a   1.000
_cell.length_b   1.000
_cell.length_c   1.000
_cell.angle_alpha   90.00
_cell.angle_beta   90.00
_cell.angle_gamma   90.00
#
_symmetry.space_group_name_H-M   'P 1'
#
loop_
_entity.id
_entity.type
_entity.pdbx_description
1 polymer ?
#
loop_
_entity_poly.entity_id
_entity_poly.type
_entity_poly.pdbx_seq_one_letter_code
_entity_poly.pdbx_strand_id
1 'polypeptide(L)'
;MAPKTYTWLSLWFVLSYGISLWDAVYILLRPHSLPGGKWRLPWAVYDDLEYIDKTYDINWFYEGHPKSIELAAKATVTLPEIGLAILYLYLAHTRRSPLAPLVGFSAAFATLIKCILWTLEEIYCGWCTVGHNSSFNIFTLWGVPMLTYATFSMLSMWHLGVDMADALWKYSPVEIQREENEKS
;
A
#
# COMPACT_ATOMS: atom_id res chain seq x y z
N MET A 1 22.90 -5.55 15.46
CA MET A 1 23.36 -5.68 14.05
C MET A 1 22.54 -4.71 13.22
N ALA A 2 23.15 -3.97 12.29
CA ALA A 2 22.37 -3.08 11.42
C ALA A 2 21.43 -3.93 10.53
N PRO A 3 20.17 -3.54 10.31
CA PRO A 3 19.25 -4.29 9.46
C PRO A 3 19.78 -4.33 8.03
N LYS A 4 19.57 -5.46 7.36
CA LYS A 4 19.80 -5.57 5.92
C LYS A 4 18.81 -4.66 5.21
N THR A 5 19.28 -3.92 4.22
CA THR A 5 18.45 -3.00 3.44
C THR A 5 18.48 -3.39 1.98
N TYR A 6 17.33 -3.29 1.32
CA TYR A 6 17.19 -3.57 -0.10
C TYR A 6 16.75 -2.29 -0.81
N THR A 7 17.54 -1.84 -1.78
CA THR A 7 17.26 -0.61 -2.52
C THR A 7 15.93 -0.69 -3.26
N TRP A 8 15.64 -1.81 -3.93
CA TRP A 8 14.39 -2.00 -4.65
C TRP A 8 13.16 -1.91 -3.73
N LEU A 9 13.25 -2.47 -2.51
CA LEU A 9 12.16 -2.46 -1.54
C LEU A 9 11.93 -1.05 -1.03
N SER A 10 13.02 -0.33 -0.72
CA SER A 10 12.95 1.07 -0.28
C SER A 10 12.34 1.97 -1.37
N LEU A 11 12.75 1.78 -2.62
CA LEU A 11 12.17 2.49 -3.77
C LEU A 11 10.70 2.16 -3.95
N TRP A 12 10.33 0.87 -3.87
CA TRP A 12 8.93 0.45 -3.92
C TRP A 12 8.10 1.13 -2.84
N PHE A 13 8.59 1.19 -1.60
CA PHE A 13 7.88 1.85 -0.51
C PHE A 13 7.74 3.37 -0.75
N VAL A 14 8.81 4.04 -1.15
CA VAL A 14 8.74 5.48 -1.45
C VAL A 14 7.73 5.77 -2.56
N LEU A 15 7.75 4.99 -3.64
CA LEU A 15 6.87 5.20 -4.79
C LEU A 15 5.41 4.83 -4.48
N SER A 16 5.16 3.63 -3.97
CA SER A 16 3.80 3.12 -3.74
C SER A 16 3.06 3.88 -2.64
N TYR A 17 3.72 4.17 -1.52
CA TYR A 17 3.12 4.95 -0.44
C TYR A 17 3.08 6.44 -0.74
N GLY A 18 3.98 6.95 -1.59
CA GLY A 18 3.88 8.31 -2.13
C GLY A 18 2.63 8.48 -2.99
N ILE A 19 2.37 7.56 -3.91
CA ILE A 19 1.14 7.53 -4.72
C ILE A 19 -0.09 7.34 -3.82
N SER A 20 -0.05 6.42 -2.86
CA SER A 20 -1.17 6.18 -1.94
C SER A 20 -1.48 7.39 -1.07
N LEU A 21 -0.46 8.14 -0.64
CA LEU A 21 -0.64 9.39 0.11
C LEU A 21 -1.25 10.47 -0.78
N TRP A 22 -0.76 10.62 -2.02
CA TRP A 22 -1.32 11.57 -2.98
C TRP A 22 -2.81 11.32 -3.24
N ASP A 23 -3.19 10.05 -3.36
CA ASP A 23 -4.59 9.61 -3.53
C ASP A 23 -5.42 9.79 -2.25
N ALA A 24 -4.91 9.43 -1.08
CA ALA A 24 -5.62 9.64 0.18
C ALA A 24 -5.89 11.13 0.43
N VAL A 25 -4.90 12.00 0.16
CA VAL A 25 -5.05 13.45 0.29
C VAL A 25 -6.05 13.98 -0.75
N TYR A 26 -6.08 13.43 -1.97
CA TYR A 26 -7.10 13.77 -2.96
C TYR A 26 -8.52 13.58 -2.38
N ILE A 27 -8.78 12.39 -1.84
CA ILE A 27 -10.09 11.97 -1.36
C ILE A 27 -10.50 12.75 -0.10
N LEU A 28 -9.58 12.89 0.86
CA LEU A 28 -9.88 13.55 2.14
C LEU A 28 -10.03 15.06 2.03
N LEU A 29 -9.47 15.68 0.99
CA LEU A 29 -9.61 17.12 0.76
C LEU A 29 -10.81 17.49 -0.12
N ARG A 30 -11.66 16.54 -0.51
CA ARG A 30 -12.93 16.86 -1.20
C ARG A 30 -13.82 17.72 -0.29
N PRO A 31 -14.44 18.80 -0.79
CA PRO A 31 -14.57 19.19 -2.20
C PRO A 31 -13.43 20.07 -2.74
N HIS A 32 -12.47 20.52 -1.93
CA HIS A 32 -11.43 21.45 -2.38
C HIS A 32 -10.47 20.89 -3.43
N SER A 33 -10.36 19.57 -3.50
CA SER A 33 -9.59 18.85 -4.52
C SER A 33 -10.38 18.52 -5.79
N LEU A 34 -11.72 18.64 -5.77
CA LEU A 34 -12.60 18.37 -6.92
C LEU A 34 -12.57 19.53 -7.94
N PRO A 35 -13.06 19.32 -9.17
CA PRO A 35 -13.25 20.39 -10.15
C PRO A 35 -13.99 21.59 -9.56
N GLY A 36 -13.44 22.80 -9.76
CA GLY A 36 -13.92 24.03 -9.13
C GLY A 36 -13.41 24.31 -7.71
N GLY A 37 -12.64 23.39 -7.11
CA GLY A 37 -12.04 23.54 -5.79
C GLY A 37 -10.73 24.33 -5.78
N LYS A 38 -10.41 24.97 -4.63
CA LYS A 38 -9.23 25.83 -4.44
C LYS A 38 -7.90 25.10 -4.66
N TRP A 39 -7.84 23.80 -4.39
CA TRP A 39 -6.61 22.99 -4.39
C TRP A 39 -6.60 21.96 -5.51
N ARG A 40 -7.39 22.15 -6.57
CA ARG A 40 -7.53 21.18 -7.67
C ARG A 40 -6.24 20.84 -8.41
N LEU A 41 -5.34 21.81 -8.57
CA LEU A 41 -4.25 21.74 -9.55
C LEU A 41 -3.37 20.48 -9.50
N PRO A 42 -2.94 19.96 -8.32
CA PRO A 42 -2.15 18.73 -8.25
C PRO A 42 -2.91 17.46 -8.65
N TRP A 43 -4.24 17.51 -8.70
CA TRP A 43 -5.12 16.37 -8.97
C TRP A 43 -5.90 16.51 -10.28
N ALA A 44 -5.50 17.42 -11.18
CA ALA A 44 -6.15 17.59 -12.48
C ALA A 44 -6.17 16.28 -13.31
N VAL A 45 -5.18 15.40 -13.14
CA VAL A 45 -5.17 14.08 -13.80
C VAL A 45 -6.38 13.21 -13.44
N TYR A 46 -7.03 13.46 -12.30
CA TYR A 46 -8.22 12.71 -11.89
C TYR A 46 -9.48 13.10 -12.66
N ASP A 47 -9.46 14.19 -13.45
CA ASP A 47 -10.58 14.55 -14.36
C ASP A 47 -10.84 13.42 -15.36
N ASP A 48 -9.77 12.78 -15.85
CA ASP A 48 -9.86 11.68 -16.80
C ASP A 48 -10.10 10.31 -16.10
N LEU A 49 -9.74 10.20 -14.81
CA LEU A 49 -9.87 8.96 -14.03
C LEU A 49 -11.30 8.68 -13.55
N GLU A 50 -12.13 9.71 -13.39
CA GLU A 50 -13.57 9.58 -13.06
C GLU A 50 -14.31 8.70 -14.07
N TYR A 51 -13.90 8.73 -15.34
CA TYR A 51 -14.46 7.86 -16.37
C TYR A 51 -14.18 6.37 -16.13
N ILE A 52 -13.06 6.04 -15.48
CA ILE A 52 -12.60 4.66 -15.32
C ILE A 52 -13.17 4.06 -14.03
N ASP A 53 -13.17 4.79 -12.92
CA ASP A 53 -13.67 4.32 -11.65
C ASP A 53 -14.70 5.30 -11.10
N LYS A 54 -15.98 4.88 -11.10
CA LYS A 54 -17.11 5.69 -10.65
C LYS A 54 -17.05 6.05 -9.18
N THR A 55 -16.22 5.37 -8.38
CA THR A 55 -16.02 5.75 -6.98
C THR A 55 -15.44 7.17 -6.87
N TYR A 56 -14.75 7.63 -7.91
CA TYR A 56 -14.21 8.99 -8.02
C TYR A 56 -15.20 10.01 -8.60
N ASP A 57 -16.43 9.60 -8.90
CA ASP A 57 -17.46 10.45 -9.50
C ASP A 57 -17.85 11.63 -8.61
N ILE A 58 -17.87 12.82 -9.23
CA ILE A 58 -18.14 14.08 -8.56
C ILE A 58 -19.59 14.17 -8.12
N ASN A 59 -20.53 13.64 -8.90
CA ASN A 59 -21.95 13.63 -8.58
C ASN A 59 -22.19 12.68 -7.41
N TRP A 60 -21.55 11.52 -7.39
CA TRP A 60 -21.61 10.57 -6.26
C TRP A 60 -21.15 11.20 -4.95
N PHE A 61 -20.15 12.08 -5.00
CA PHE A 61 -19.73 12.84 -3.82
C PHE A 61 -20.81 13.83 -3.35
N TYR A 62 -21.34 14.67 -4.25
CA TYR A 62 -22.34 15.68 -3.88
C TYR A 62 -23.71 15.10 -3.49
N GLU A 63 -24.06 13.93 -4.05
CA GLU A 63 -25.29 13.20 -3.73
C GLU A 63 -25.18 12.38 -2.43
N GLY A 64 -23.97 12.25 -1.86
CA GLY A 64 -23.74 11.42 -0.68
C GLY A 64 -23.89 9.93 -0.96
N HIS A 65 -23.53 9.48 -2.16
CA HIS A 65 -23.65 8.08 -2.56
C HIS A 65 -22.81 7.17 -1.63
N PRO A 66 -23.32 5.99 -1.22
CA PRO A 66 -22.63 5.10 -0.28
C PRO A 66 -21.19 4.77 -0.68
N LYS A 67 -20.92 4.60 -1.99
CA LYS A 67 -19.57 4.33 -2.50
C LYS A 67 -18.59 5.50 -2.33
N SER A 68 -19.07 6.74 -2.33
CA SER A 68 -18.23 7.92 -2.07
C SER A 68 -17.81 7.97 -0.59
N ILE A 69 -18.73 7.64 0.32
CA ILE A 69 -18.45 7.54 1.76
C ILE A 69 -17.47 6.39 2.04
N GLU A 70 -17.67 5.25 1.37
CA GLU A 70 -16.77 4.11 1.44
C GLU A 70 -15.36 4.47 0.94
N LEU A 71 -15.23 5.25 -0.13
CA LEU A 71 -13.93 5.74 -0.59
C LEU A 71 -13.21 6.62 0.45
N ALA A 72 -13.94 7.51 1.12
CA ALA A 72 -13.38 8.31 2.20
C ALA A 72 -12.91 7.44 3.38
N ALA A 73 -13.66 6.38 3.71
CA ALA A 73 -13.25 5.40 4.72
C ALA A 73 -11.97 4.66 4.29
N LYS A 74 -11.89 4.19 3.03
CA LYS A 74 -10.70 3.55 2.45
C LYS A 74 -9.47 4.45 2.50
N ALA A 75 -9.61 5.73 2.15
CA ALA A 75 -8.54 6.71 2.24
C ALA A 75 -8.06 6.90 3.69
N THR A 76 -9.00 6.95 4.65
CA THR A 76 -8.69 7.12 6.07
C THR A 76 -7.91 5.92 6.64
N VAL A 77 -8.35 4.69 6.35
CA VAL A 77 -7.67 3.48 6.83
C VAL A 77 -6.33 3.22 6.13
N THR A 78 -6.04 3.92 5.03
CA THR A 78 -4.73 3.89 4.35
C THR A 78 -3.69 4.75 5.09
N LEU A 79 -4.09 5.72 5.92
CA LEU A 79 -3.15 6.60 6.62
C LEU A 79 -2.22 5.87 7.62
N PRO A 80 -2.71 4.94 8.47
CA PRO A 80 -1.82 4.13 9.31
C PRO A 80 -0.83 3.28 8.51
N GLU A 81 -1.25 2.76 7.35
CA GLU A 81 -0.41 2.00 6.43
C GLU A 81 0.76 2.85 5.92
N ILE A 82 0.47 4.08 5.46
CA ILE A 82 1.47 5.08 5.06
C ILE A 82 2.40 5.42 6.25
N GLY A 83 1.84 5.57 7.44
CA GLY A 83 2.62 5.79 8.67
C GLY A 83 3.62 4.67 8.95
N LEU A 84 3.22 3.41 8.80
CA LEU A 84 4.12 2.25 8.93
C LEU A 84 5.21 2.26 7.86
N ALA A 85 4.89 2.62 6.61
CA ALA A 85 5.87 2.70 5.54
C ALA A 85 6.92 3.79 5.77
N ILE A 86 6.49 4.98 6.22
CA ILE A 86 7.41 6.07 6.59
C ILE A 86 8.29 5.66 7.77
N LEU A 87 7.68 5.04 8.79
CA LEU A 87 8.42 4.53 9.95
C LEU A 87 9.43 3.45 9.54
N TYR A 88 9.07 2.54 8.65
CA TYR A 88 9.98 1.55 8.07
C TYR A 88 11.19 2.24 7.43
N LEU A 89 10.97 3.20 6.53
CA LEU A 89 12.04 3.91 5.82
C LEU A 89 12.98 4.64 6.80
N TYR A 90 12.42 5.29 7.82
CA TYR A 90 13.18 5.93 8.88
C TYR A 90 14.02 4.93 9.68
N LEU A 91 13.41 3.81 10.11
CA LEU A 91 14.07 2.78 10.88
C LEU A 91 15.17 2.06 10.09
N ALA A 92 14.94 1.81 8.80
CA ALA A 92 15.87 1.14 7.91
C ALA A 92 17.07 2.02 7.57
N HIS A 93 16.84 3.29 7.18
CA HIS A 93 17.89 4.13 6.60
C HIS A 93 18.52 5.13 7.57
N THR A 94 17.74 5.66 8.52
CA THR A 94 18.23 6.68 9.47
C THR A 94 18.68 6.06 10.78
N ARG A 95 17.79 5.31 11.45
CA ARG A 95 18.10 4.72 12.76
C ARG A 95 18.88 3.41 12.67
N ARG A 96 18.82 2.72 11.53
CA ARG A 96 19.38 1.37 11.34
C ARG A 96 18.96 0.42 12.48
N SER A 97 17.66 0.40 12.77
CA SER A 97 17.07 -0.36 13.87
C SER A 97 16.72 -1.80 13.47
N PRO A 98 16.94 -2.80 14.34
CA PRO A 98 16.50 -4.18 14.07
C PRO A 98 14.98 -4.34 14.00
N LEU A 99 14.21 -3.32 14.39
CA LEU A 99 12.74 -3.31 14.24
C LEU A 99 12.29 -3.02 12.80
N ALA A 100 13.18 -2.56 11.91
CA ALA A 100 12.81 -2.18 10.57
C ALA A 100 12.11 -3.32 9.79
N PRO A 101 12.63 -4.57 9.75
CA PRO A 101 11.97 -5.65 9.02
C PRO A 101 10.56 -5.95 9.50
N LEU A 102 10.31 -5.88 10.81
CA LEU A 102 8.98 -6.08 11.39
C LEU A 102 8.01 -5.00 10.91
N VAL A 103 8.38 -3.73 11.01
CA VAL A 103 7.52 -2.61 10.62
C VAL A 103 7.26 -2.63 9.11
N GLY A 104 8.27 -2.89 8.29
CA GLY A 104 8.12 -3.01 6.84
C GLY A 104 7.24 -4.19 6.44
N PHE A 105 7.38 -5.33 7.12
CA PHE A 105 6.53 -6.50 6.90
C PHE A 105 5.06 -6.17 7.22
N SER A 106 4.79 -5.51 8.35
CA SER A 106 3.44 -5.10 8.74
C SER A 106 2.81 -4.14 7.73
N ALA A 107 3.58 -3.18 7.20
CA ALA A 107 3.11 -2.27 6.16
C ALA A 107 2.72 -3.04 4.88
N ALA A 108 3.62 -3.89 4.37
CA ALA A 108 3.38 -4.70 3.18
C ALA A 108 2.20 -5.67 3.35
N PHE A 109 2.05 -6.26 4.54
CA PHE A 109 0.90 -7.11 4.86
C PHE A 109 -0.41 -6.33 4.82
N ALA A 110 -0.44 -5.14 5.42
CA ALA A 110 -1.62 -4.27 5.38
C ALA A 110 -1.99 -3.89 3.93
N THR A 111 -1.01 -3.56 3.08
CA THR A 111 -1.25 -3.33 1.65
C THR A 111 -1.83 -4.55 0.95
N LEU A 112 -1.29 -5.75 1.21
CA LEU A 112 -1.79 -6.98 0.60
C LEU A 112 -3.25 -7.26 1.00
N ILE A 113 -3.57 -7.13 2.29
CA ILE A 113 -4.94 -7.28 2.78
C ILE A 113 -5.87 -6.26 2.14
N LYS A 114 -5.43 -5.01 2.03
CA LYS A 114 -6.18 -3.94 1.37
C LYS A 114 -6.46 -4.27 -0.11
N CYS A 115 -5.47 -4.75 -0.86
CA CYS A 115 -5.65 -5.17 -2.24
C CYS A 115 -6.71 -6.28 -2.37
N ILE A 116 -6.70 -7.24 -1.46
CA ILE A 116 -7.70 -8.33 -1.41
C ILE A 116 -9.08 -7.76 -1.10
N LEU A 117 -9.21 -6.91 -0.07
CA LEU A 117 -10.50 -6.35 0.34
C LEU A 117 -11.14 -5.50 -0.75
N TRP A 118 -10.38 -4.59 -1.37
CA TRP A 118 -10.89 -3.74 -2.46
C TRP A 118 -11.28 -4.57 -3.69
N THR A 119 -10.54 -5.63 -3.99
CA THR A 119 -10.89 -6.57 -5.07
C THR A 119 -12.18 -7.31 -4.77
N LEU A 120 -12.31 -7.86 -3.56
CA LEU A 120 -13.50 -8.61 -3.14
C LEU A 120 -14.75 -7.74 -3.13
N GLU A 121 -14.64 -6.49 -2.68
CA GLU A 121 -15.74 -5.54 -2.71
C GLU A 121 -16.28 -5.32 -4.12
N GLU A 122 -15.40 -5.16 -5.11
CA GLU A 122 -15.81 -4.99 -6.51
C GLU A 122 -16.49 -6.25 -7.05
N ILE A 123 -15.97 -7.44 -6.71
CA ILE A 123 -16.57 -8.72 -7.07
C ILE A 123 -17.97 -8.86 -6.45
N TYR A 124 -18.11 -8.56 -5.15
CA TYR A 124 -19.37 -8.74 -4.43
C TYR A 124 -20.43 -7.70 -4.79
N CYS A 125 -20.05 -6.51 -5.21
CA CYS A 125 -21.00 -5.52 -5.74
C CYS A 125 -21.34 -5.74 -7.22
N GLY A 126 -20.78 -6.77 -7.87
CA GLY A 126 -21.05 -7.10 -9.26
C GLY A 126 -20.40 -6.13 -10.25
N TRP A 127 -19.15 -5.73 -9.98
CA TRP A 127 -18.39 -4.78 -10.79
C TRP A 127 -19.06 -3.40 -10.89
N CYS A 128 -19.59 -2.91 -9.77
CA CYS A 128 -20.42 -1.71 -9.72
C CYS A 128 -19.65 -0.40 -9.99
N THR A 129 -18.34 -0.37 -9.78
CA THR A 129 -17.53 0.86 -9.89
C THR A 129 -16.73 0.93 -11.19
N VAL A 130 -16.24 -0.23 -11.69
CA VAL A 130 -15.44 -0.29 -12.92
C VAL A 130 -16.07 -1.11 -14.05
N GLY A 131 -17.17 -1.83 -13.81
CA GLY A 131 -17.78 -2.76 -14.78
C GLY A 131 -18.42 -2.13 -16.01
N HIS A 132 -18.57 -0.80 -16.05
CA HIS A 132 -19.02 -0.07 -17.25
C HIS A 132 -17.91 0.08 -18.31
N ASN A 133 -16.66 -0.24 -17.97
CA ASN A 133 -15.53 -0.16 -18.88
C ASN A 133 -15.39 -1.41 -19.76
N SER A 134 -14.65 -1.29 -20.86
CA SER A 134 -14.20 -2.46 -21.63
C SER A 134 -13.32 -3.38 -20.78
N SER A 135 -13.33 -4.68 -21.04
CA SER A 135 -12.49 -5.65 -20.31
C SER A 135 -11.00 -5.31 -20.38
N PHE A 136 -10.55 -4.71 -21.48
CA PHE A 136 -9.17 -4.24 -21.63
C PHE A 136 -8.85 -3.07 -20.68
N ASN A 137 -9.74 -2.09 -20.56
CA ASN A 137 -9.55 -0.96 -19.64
C ASN A 137 -9.59 -1.42 -18.18
N ILE A 138 -10.51 -2.32 -17.83
CA ILE A 138 -10.56 -2.92 -16.50
C ILE A 138 -9.24 -3.62 -16.17
N PHE A 139 -8.74 -4.46 -17.09
CA PHE A 139 -7.49 -5.17 -16.87
C PHE A 139 -6.30 -4.22 -16.72
N THR A 140 -6.17 -3.23 -17.60
CA THR A 140 -4.97 -2.35 -17.66
C THR A 140 -4.96 -1.27 -16.58
N LEU A 141 -6.11 -0.66 -16.27
CA LEU A 141 -6.19 0.52 -15.40
C LEU A 141 -6.57 0.17 -13.97
N TRP A 142 -7.20 -0.99 -13.74
CA TRP A 142 -7.56 -1.46 -12.40
C TRP A 142 -6.80 -2.75 -12.02
N GLY A 143 -6.79 -3.75 -12.92
CA GLY A 143 -6.17 -5.05 -12.67
C GLY A 143 -4.65 -5.00 -12.50
N VAL A 144 -3.94 -4.37 -13.44
CA VAL A 144 -2.47 -4.27 -13.42
C VAL A 144 -1.96 -3.52 -12.17
N PRO A 145 -2.52 -2.34 -11.79
CA PRO A 145 -2.14 -1.71 -10.52
C PRO A 145 -2.36 -2.62 -9.32
N MET A 146 -3.52 -3.27 -9.23
CA MET A 146 -3.85 -4.16 -8.11
C MET A 146 -2.85 -5.33 -8.01
N LEU A 147 -2.57 -5.99 -9.14
CA LEU A 147 -1.60 -7.08 -9.22
C LEU A 147 -0.19 -6.60 -8.86
N THR A 148 0.20 -5.42 -9.33
CA THR A 148 1.52 -4.85 -9.02
C THR A 148 1.68 -4.63 -7.51
N TYR A 149 0.70 -4.00 -6.86
CA TYR A 149 0.73 -3.79 -5.42
C TYR A 149 0.74 -5.11 -4.65
N ALA A 150 -0.09 -6.08 -5.03
CA ALA A 150 -0.11 -7.39 -4.40
C ALA A 150 1.25 -8.12 -4.54
N THR A 151 1.83 -8.15 -5.74
CA THR A 151 3.10 -8.83 -6.02
C THR A 151 4.25 -8.22 -5.21
N PHE A 152 4.44 -6.90 -5.27
CA PHE A 152 5.54 -6.27 -4.54
C PHE A 152 5.36 -6.33 -3.02
N SER A 153 4.12 -6.31 -2.52
CA SER A 153 3.84 -6.54 -1.10
C SER A 153 4.21 -7.96 -0.67
N MET A 154 3.84 -8.99 -1.44
CA MET A 154 4.25 -10.37 -1.17
C MET A 154 5.78 -10.54 -1.19
N LEU A 155 6.47 -9.95 -2.16
CA LEU A 155 7.95 -9.98 -2.22
C LEU A 155 8.58 -9.25 -1.03
N SER A 156 8.03 -8.10 -0.63
CA SER A 156 8.51 -7.35 0.54
C SER A 156 8.34 -8.16 1.82
N MET A 157 7.17 -8.78 2.00
CA MET A 157 6.91 -9.68 3.12
C MET A 157 7.87 -10.86 3.12
N TRP A 158 8.12 -11.48 1.97
CA TRP A 158 9.05 -12.60 1.85
C TRP A 158 10.47 -12.21 2.29
N HIS A 159 11.03 -11.15 1.72
CA HIS A 159 12.40 -10.73 2.03
C HIS A 159 12.58 -10.28 3.47
N LEU A 160 11.67 -9.46 4.00
CA LEU A 160 11.73 -9.01 5.39
C LEU A 160 11.44 -10.17 6.35
N GLY A 161 10.58 -11.11 5.97
CA GLY A 161 10.28 -12.33 6.71
C GLY A 161 11.50 -13.24 6.84
N VAL A 162 12.23 -13.47 5.75
CA VAL A 162 13.49 -14.23 5.76
C VAL A 162 14.52 -13.54 6.65
N ASP A 163 14.70 -12.22 6.54
CA ASP A 163 15.64 -11.48 7.39
C ASP A 163 15.29 -11.62 8.90
N MET A 164 14.00 -11.64 9.24
CA MET A 164 13.54 -11.89 10.61
C MET A 164 13.82 -13.33 11.05
N ALA A 165 13.54 -14.32 10.19
CA ALA A 165 13.80 -15.73 10.48
C ALA A 165 15.29 -16.02 10.68
N ASP A 166 16.16 -15.47 9.83
CA ASP A 166 17.62 -15.59 9.94
C ASP A 166 18.13 -14.98 11.25
N ALA A 167 17.59 -13.82 11.64
CA ALA A 167 17.93 -13.19 12.91
C ALA A 167 17.53 -14.07 14.10
N LEU A 168 16.34 -14.68 14.07
CA LEU A 168 15.90 -15.61 15.12
C LEU A 168 16.74 -16.89 15.15
N TRP A 169 17.06 -17.45 13.98
CA TRP A 169 17.86 -18.66 13.86
C TRP A 169 19.25 -18.49 14.46
N LYS A 170 19.90 -17.36 14.16
CA LYS A 170 21.25 -17.03 14.66
C LYS A 170 21.36 -17.03 16.18
N TYR A 171 20.29 -16.66 16.89
CA TYR A 171 20.25 -16.64 18.35
C TYR A 171 19.52 -17.86 18.94
N SER A 172 19.25 -18.88 18.13
CA SER A 172 18.64 -20.12 18.60
C SER A 172 19.64 -20.94 19.43
N PRO A 173 19.21 -21.66 20.48
CA PRO A 173 20.09 -22.50 21.29
C PRO A 173 20.86 -23.55 20.47
N VAL A 174 20.24 -24.07 19.41
CA VAL A 174 20.84 -25.07 18.51
C VAL A 174 22.05 -24.49 17.78
N GLU A 175 21.90 -23.28 17.23
CA GLU A 175 22.98 -22.60 16.51
C GLU A 175 24.12 -22.20 17.45
N ILE A 176 23.78 -21.69 18.65
CA ILE A 176 24.78 -21.33 19.67
C ILE A 176 25.61 -22.56 20.08
N GLN A 177 24.97 -23.70 20.35
CA GLN A 177 25.67 -24.95 20.69
C GLN A 177 26.55 -25.46 19.55
N ARG A 178 26.09 -25.32 18.30
CA ARG A 178 26.89 -25.68 17.12
C ARG A 178 28.19 -24.87 17.05
N GLU A 179 28.09 -23.54 17.20
CA GLU A 179 29.27 -22.65 17.19
C GLU A 179 30.22 -22.92 18.35
N GLU A 180 29.73 -23.35 19.51
CA GLU A 180 30.56 -23.75 20.66
C GLU A 180 31.33 -25.05 20.38
N ASN A 181 30.67 -26.06 19.80
CA ASN A 181 31.29 -27.34 19.45
C ASN A 181 32.35 -27.22 18.36
N GLU A 182 32.19 -26.30 17.40
CA GLU A 182 33.17 -26.06 16.34
C GLU A 182 34.44 -25.33 16.83
N LYS A 183 34.38 -24.69 18.00
CA LYS A 183 35.51 -23.97 18.61
C LYS A 183 36.30 -24.81 19.61
N SER A 184 35.79 -25.99 20.00
CA SER A 184 36.45 -26.95 20.89
C SER A 184 37.31 -27.95 20.12
#